data_AF-L1JAZ5-F1
#
_entry.id   AF-L1JAZ5-F1
#
_cell.length_a   1.000
_cell.length_b   1.000
_cell.length_c   1.000
_cell.angle_alpha   90.00
_cell.angle_beta   90.00
_cell.angle_gamma   90.00
#
_symmetry.space_group_name_H-M   'P 1'
#
loop_
_entity.id
_entity.type
_entity.pdbx_description
1 polymer ?
#
loop_
_entity_poly.entity_id
_entity_poly.type
_entity_poly.pdbx_seq_one_letter_code
_entity_poly.pdbx_strand_id
1 'polypeptide(L)' 'QEVEHPADFLCPISMEVMKDPVIAMDGHSYERQNIERWLEDHNTSPLTNQ' A
#
# COMPACT_ATOMS: atom_id res chain seq x y z
N GLN A 1 -14.52 -20.94 2.54
CA GLN A 1 -13.18 -21.08 3.12
C GLN A 1 -12.49 -19.76 2.84
N GLU A 2 -12.45 -18.85 3.82
CA GLU A 2 -11.71 -17.59 3.69
C GLU A 2 -10.24 -17.96 3.68
N VAL A 3 -9.62 -17.85 2.50
CA VAL A 3 -8.18 -17.98 2.37
C VAL A 3 -7.62 -16.67 2.89
N GLU A 4 -7.16 -16.68 4.13
CA GLU A 4 -6.45 -15.53 4.68
C GLU A 4 -5.14 -15.38 3.90
N HIS A 5 -5.04 -14.28 3.15
CA HIS A 5 -3.85 -13.98 2.38
C HIS A 5 -2.76 -13.52 3.36
N PRO A 6 -1.49 -13.93 3.15
CA PRO A 6 -0.39 -13.40 3.96
C PRO A 6 -0.41 -11.87 3.96
N ALA A 7 -0.09 -11.27 5.10
CA ALA A 7 -0.14 -9.82 5.29
C ALA A 7 0.68 -9.05 4.24
N ASP A 8 1.74 -9.67 3.71
CA ASP A 8 2.60 -9.11 2.65
C ASP A 8 1.86 -8.87 1.31
N PHE A 9 0.68 -9.46 1.11
CA PHE A 9 -0.16 -9.22 -0.07
C PHE A 9 -1.19 -8.11 0.11
N LEU A 10 -1.36 -7.60 1.34
CA LEU A 10 -2.33 -6.56 1.64
C LEU A 10 -1.71 -5.19 1.44
N CYS A 11 -2.47 -4.27 0.83
CA CYS A 11 -2.10 -2.87 0.72
C CYS A 11 -2.11 -2.25 2.12
N PRO A 12 -1.00 -1.62 2.58
CA PRO A 12 -0.96 -1.02 3.91
C PRO A 12 -1.95 0.12 4.14
N ILE A 13 -2.48 0.73 3.07
CA ILE A 13 -3.47 1.82 3.14
C ILE A 13 -4.90 1.28 3.24
N SER A 14 -5.29 0.34 2.38
CA SER A 14 -6.69 -0.16 2.34
C SER A 14 -6.92 -1.44 3.14
N MET A 15 -5.85 -2.13 3.55
CA MET A 15 -5.90 -3.46 4.17
C MET A 15 -6.57 -4.53 3.29
N GLU A 16 -6.59 -4.31 1.96
CA GLU A 16 -7.12 -5.25 0.96
C GLU A 16 -5.99 -5.83 0.11
N VAL A 17 -6.22 -6.99 -0.52
CA VAL A 17 -5.25 -7.62 -1.42
C VAL A 17 -4.91 -6.68 -2.57
N MET A 18 -3.61 -6.41 -2.77
CA MET A 18 -3.10 -5.61 -3.87
C MET A 18 -3.35 -6.34 -5.21
N LYS A 19 -3.89 -5.61 -6.18
CA LYS A 19 -4.08 -6.06 -7.56
C LYS A 19 -2.99 -5.49 -8.48
N ASP A 20 -2.56 -4.26 -8.24
CA ASP A 20 -1.47 -3.59 -8.95
C ASP A 20 -0.45 -3.03 -7.93
N PRO A 21 0.38 -3.92 -7.34
CA PRO A 21 1.36 -3.51 -6.34
C PRO A 21 2.47 -2.66 -6.97
N VAL A 22 2.76 -1.52 -6.35
CA VAL A 22 3.90 -0.65 -6.68
C VAL A 22 4.77 -0.43 -5.46
N ILE A 23 6.09 -0.39 -5.65
CA ILE A 23 7.06 -0.12 -4.59
C ILE A 23 7.32 1.39 -4.53
N ALA A 24 7.10 2.00 -3.37
CA ALA A 24 7.45 3.40 -3.12
C ALA A 24 8.92 3.55 -2.67
N MET A 25 9.40 4.79 -2.56
CA MET A 25 10.80 5.07 -2.21
C MET A 25 11.20 4.57 -0.80
N ASP A 26 10.23 4.35 0.07
CA ASP A 26 10.43 3.80 1.40
C ASP A 26 10.62 2.27 1.42
N GLY A 27 10.52 1.63 0.25
CA GLY A 27 10.70 0.19 0.08
C GLY A 27 9.45 -0.66 0.33
N HIS A 28 8.30 -0.05 0.63
CA HIS A 28 7.06 -0.78 0.84
C HIS A 28 6.22 -0.86 -0.43
N SER A 29 5.44 -1.94 -0.55
CA SER A 29 4.48 -2.16 -1.63
C SER A 29 3.10 -1.62 -1.25
N TYR A 30 2.45 -0.94 -2.20
CA TYR A 30 1.10 -0.43 -2.06
C TYR A 30 0.28 -0.73 -3.31
N GLU A 31 -1.05 -0.79 -3.18
CA GLU A 31 -1.93 -0.71 -4.34
C GLU A 31 -1.75 0.67 -5.01
N ARG A 32 -1.51 0.68 -6.33
CA ARG A 32 -1.22 1.90 -7.10
C ARG A 32 -2.21 3.02 -6.81
N GLN A 33 -3.51 2.75 -6.94
CA GLN A 33 -4.54 3.78 -6.77
C GLN A 33 -4.54 4.41 -5.38
N ASN A 34 -4.20 3.62 -4.36
CA ASN A 34 -4.20 4.10 -2.99
C ASN A 34 -2.99 4.97 -2.69
N ILE A 35 -1.80 4.58 -3.15
CA ILE A 35 -0.59 5.37 -2.93
C ILE A 35 -0.56 6.63 -3.80
N GLU A 36 -1.06 6.57 -5.04
CA GLU A 36 -1.20 7.77 -5.89
C GLU A 36 -2.12 8.79 -5.21
N ARG A 37 -3.29 8.36 -4.72
CA ARG A 37 -4.22 9.24 -3.99
C ARG A 37 -3.62 9.80 -2.71
N TRP A 38 -2.87 8.99 -1.95
CA TRP A 38 -2.19 9.48 -0.74
C TRP A 38 -1.20 10.61 -1.09
N LEU A 39 -0.45 10.43 -2.18
CA LEU A 39 0.56 11.39 -2.64
C LEU A 39 -0.01 12.68 -3.24
N GLU A 40 -1.32 12.75 -3.50
CA GLU A 40 -2.00 13.99 -3.89
C GLU A 40 -2.01 15.02 -2.74
N ASP A 41 -2.16 14.55 -1.49
CA ASP A 41 -2.30 15.39 -0.30
C ASP A 41 -1.08 15.33 0.64
N HIS A 42 -0.22 14.32 0.48
CA HIS A 42 0.94 14.06 1.36
C HIS A 42 2.20 13.83 0.53
N ASN A 43 3.36 14.23 1.06
CA ASN A 43 4.65 13.91 0.44
C ASN A 43 5.49 13.01 1.36
N THR A 44 4.83 12.17 2.14
CA THR A 44 5.44 11.25 3.12
C THR A 44 4.96 9.82 2.89
N SER A 45 5.69 8.83 3.38
CA SER A 45 5.25 7.44 3.40
C SER A 45 4.04 7.24 4.34
N PRO A 46 3.00 6.49 3.93
CA PRO A 46 1.89 6.12 4.81
C PRO A 46 2.31 5.30 6.04
N LEU A 47 3.43 4.58 5.97
CA LEU A 47 3.89 3.67 7.02
C LEU A 47 4.89 4.32 7.97
N THR A 48 5.83 5.10 7.43
CA THR A 48 6.92 5.68 8.22
C THR A 48 6.70 7.15 8.56
N ASN A 49 5.78 7.81 7.85
CA ASN A 49 5.52 9.25 7.94
C ASN A 49 6.79 10.10 7.70
N GLN A 50 7.72 9.58 6.88
CA GLN A 50 8.95 10.23 6.43
C GLN A 50 8.88 10.59 4.96
#